data_AF-A0A412IAQ1-F1
#
_entry.id   AF-A0A412IAQ1-F1
#
_cell.length_a   1.000
_cell.length_b   1.000
_cell.length_c   1.000
_cell.angle_alpha   90.00
_cell.angle_beta   90.00
_cell.angle_gamma   90.00
#
_symmetry.space_group_name_H-M   'P 1'
#
loop_
_entity.id
_entity.type
_entity.pdbx_description
1 polymer ?
#
loop_
_entity_poly.entity_id
_entity_poly.type
_entity_poly.pdbx_seq_one_letter_code
_entity_poly.pdbx_strand_id
1 'polypeptide(L)'
;MKALSVITLLTILSISCAHEAKNQSSSNSTSDSIVPTFLKQEEAALLLQKEDEHIRRWSSFDLASHTVGIEGGKQGYLQFAGAQTCNWNDEETALLQKSSQSINQIICEKELKLPFPEEVRLIKSTIKEEGGAGGYTRDTYIVLIDRLLEHPEYVTKLLAHEAFHVLTRNNPDFRKKMYSIIGFNILPKEIEFPEELKERFISNPDVIRHDSYATFTINGEKKDCCMVIYSTKPYEGGSFFQYLNIGLVPIDKNTCKAIEKEGKAVVYSINEASDFYDRMGRNTQYIIDPEEVLADNFSLLLTGMTEGLPSPEVIQKMEEACK
;
A
#
# COMPACT_ATOMS: atom_id res chain seq x y z
N MET A 1 -35.49 50.00 -50.68
CA MET A 1 -36.49 49.51 -49.71
C MET A 1 -36.07 48.14 -49.22
N LYS A 2 -35.85 48.03 -47.90
CA LYS A 2 -35.79 46.84 -47.05
C LYS A 2 -34.89 45.67 -47.49
N ALA A 3 -33.78 45.50 -46.78
CA ALA A 3 -33.39 44.20 -46.25
C ALA A 3 -32.64 44.39 -44.93
N LEU A 4 -33.31 44.01 -43.83
CA LEU A 4 -32.73 43.75 -42.52
C LEU A 4 -31.81 42.53 -42.63
N SER A 5 -30.70 42.52 -41.90
CA SER A 5 -30.05 41.28 -41.46
C SER A 5 -29.34 41.50 -40.12
N VAL A 6 -30.13 41.24 -39.08
CA VAL A 6 -29.79 40.56 -37.81
C VAL A 6 -28.31 40.47 -37.47
N ILE A 7 -27.89 41.29 -36.50
CA ILE A 7 -26.66 41.05 -35.72
C ILE A 7 -27.06 40.12 -34.56
N THR A 8 -26.62 38.87 -34.61
CA THR A 8 -26.75 37.92 -33.51
C THR A 8 -25.69 38.26 -32.46
N LEU A 9 -26.12 38.78 -31.31
CA LEU A 9 -25.27 39.03 -30.15
C LEU A 9 -24.98 37.69 -29.46
N LEU A 10 -23.78 37.14 -29.66
CA LEU A 10 -23.29 35.96 -28.93
C LEU A 10 -22.77 36.41 -27.55
N THR A 11 -23.64 36.34 -26.54
CA THR A 11 -23.22 36.38 -25.13
C THR A 11 -22.50 35.09 -24.78
N ILE A 12 -21.17 35.17 -24.64
CA ILE A 12 -20.34 34.11 -24.06
C ILE A 12 -20.52 34.17 -22.54
N LEU A 13 -21.40 33.35 -22.00
CA LEU A 13 -21.45 33.02 -20.57
C LEU A 13 -20.27 32.09 -20.28
N SER A 14 -19.19 32.65 -19.73
CA SER A 14 -18.08 31.90 -19.16
C SER A 14 -18.57 31.15 -17.90
N ILE A 15 -18.96 29.89 -18.06
CA ILE A 15 -19.15 28.97 -16.94
C ILE A 15 -17.76 28.61 -16.42
N SER A 16 -17.36 29.28 -15.34
CA SER A 16 -16.26 28.84 -14.49
C SER A 16 -16.63 27.49 -13.88
N CYS A 17 -16.19 26.39 -14.49
CA CYS A 17 -16.20 25.09 -13.84
C CYS A 17 -15.11 25.08 -12.75
N ALA A 18 -15.47 25.58 -11.57
CA ALA A 18 -14.80 25.16 -10.35
C ALA A 18 -15.08 23.66 -10.19
N HIS A 19 -14.04 22.84 -10.39
CA HIS A 19 -14.05 21.45 -9.96
C HIS A 19 -14.01 21.44 -8.42
N GLU A 20 -15.17 21.65 -7.80
CA GLU A 20 -15.39 21.13 -6.46
C GLU A 20 -15.40 19.61 -6.59
N ALA A 21 -14.33 18.99 -6.08
CA ALA A 21 -14.31 17.57 -5.80
C ALA A 21 -15.46 17.28 -4.83
N LYS A 22 -16.62 16.90 -5.36
CA LYS A 22 -17.64 16.23 -4.59
C LYS A 22 -17.01 14.93 -4.11
N ASN A 23 -16.66 14.89 -2.83
CA ASN A 23 -16.63 13.66 -2.06
C ASN A 23 -17.98 12.98 -2.27
N GLN A 24 -18.04 12.02 -3.21
CA GLN A 24 -19.05 10.99 -3.16
C GLN A 24 -18.73 10.18 -1.89
N SER A 25 -19.37 10.53 -0.78
CA SER A 25 -19.60 9.56 0.27
C SER A 25 -20.60 8.56 -0.32
N SER A 26 -20.10 7.57 -1.07
CA SER A 26 -20.82 6.32 -1.15
C SER A 26 -20.91 5.85 0.29
N SER A 27 -22.13 5.69 0.80
CA SER A 27 -22.37 4.95 2.03
C SER A 27 -21.98 3.49 1.73
N ASN A 28 -20.69 3.22 1.67
CA ASN A 28 -20.19 1.86 1.55
C ASN A 28 -20.55 1.20 2.88
N SER A 29 -21.48 0.25 2.83
CA SER A 29 -21.72 -0.66 3.93
C SER A 29 -20.39 -1.32 4.29
N THR A 30 -20.03 -1.25 5.56
CA THR A 30 -18.85 -1.91 6.09
C THR A 30 -19.24 -3.19 6.79
N SER A 31 -18.40 -4.21 6.68
CA SER A 31 -18.53 -5.51 7.35
C SER A 31 -17.38 -5.65 8.34
N ASP A 32 -17.61 -6.25 9.50
CA ASP A 32 -16.54 -6.64 10.43
C ASP A 32 -15.76 -7.88 9.92
N SER A 33 -16.24 -8.54 8.86
CA SER A 33 -15.72 -9.81 8.35
C SER A 33 -15.16 -9.70 6.93
N ILE A 34 -14.12 -10.48 6.65
CA ILE A 34 -13.57 -10.69 5.32
C ILE A 34 -14.51 -11.61 4.53
N VAL A 35 -15.08 -11.09 3.45
CA VAL A 35 -15.91 -11.86 2.50
C VAL A 35 -15.16 -11.91 1.16
N PRO A 36 -14.48 -13.03 0.83
CA PRO A 36 -13.68 -13.11 -0.38
C PRO A 36 -14.55 -13.27 -1.63
N THR A 37 -14.29 -12.44 -2.65
CA THR A 37 -14.87 -12.57 -3.99
C THR A 37 -13.77 -12.96 -4.97
N PHE A 38 -13.88 -14.14 -5.58
CA PHE A 38 -12.88 -14.70 -6.48
C PHE A 38 -13.10 -14.21 -7.91
N LEU A 39 -12.18 -13.40 -8.42
CA LEU A 39 -12.28 -12.88 -9.79
C LEU A 39 -11.83 -13.91 -10.81
N LYS A 40 -12.51 -13.92 -11.97
CA LYS A 40 -12.08 -14.70 -13.14
C LYS A 40 -10.86 -14.06 -13.77
N GLN A 41 -10.09 -14.88 -14.50
CA GLN A 41 -8.86 -14.45 -15.16
C GLN A 41 -9.05 -13.20 -16.04
N GLU A 42 -10.12 -13.15 -16.84
CA GLU A 42 -10.37 -12.04 -17.77
C GLU A 42 -10.71 -10.74 -17.03
N GLU A 43 -11.52 -10.82 -15.97
CA GLU A 43 -11.87 -9.66 -15.13
C GLU A 43 -10.64 -9.16 -14.36
N ALA A 44 -9.85 -10.08 -13.82
CA ALA A 44 -8.60 -9.78 -13.15
C ALA A 44 -7.59 -9.10 -14.10
N ALA A 45 -7.47 -9.57 -15.34
CA ALA A 45 -6.55 -9.01 -16.32
C ALA A 45 -6.88 -7.54 -16.62
N LEU A 46 -8.16 -7.20 -16.75
CA LEU A 46 -8.62 -5.82 -16.95
C LEU A 46 -8.24 -4.90 -15.78
N LEU A 47 -8.27 -5.42 -14.55
CA LEU A 47 -7.88 -4.66 -13.36
C LEU A 47 -6.37 -4.43 -13.32
N LEU A 48 -5.56 -5.47 -13.57
CA LEU A 48 -4.09 -5.34 -13.55
C LEU A 48 -3.56 -4.48 -14.70
N GLN A 49 -4.24 -4.47 -15.84
CA GLN A 49 -3.91 -3.64 -17.01
C GLN A 49 -4.24 -2.16 -16.84
N LYS A 50 -4.93 -1.76 -15.77
CA LYS A 50 -5.27 -0.35 -15.53
C LYS A 50 -4.03 0.43 -15.12
N GLU A 51 -3.80 1.59 -15.70
CA GLU A 51 -2.85 2.57 -15.17
C GLU A 51 -3.48 3.33 -14.00
N ASP A 52 -3.37 2.76 -12.79
CA ASP A 52 -3.88 3.35 -11.55
C ASP A 52 -2.84 4.26 -10.88
N GLU A 53 -3.18 4.77 -9.68
CA GLU A 53 -2.34 5.70 -8.94
C GLU A 53 -0.95 5.12 -8.58
N HIS A 54 -0.84 3.82 -8.30
CA HIS A 54 0.44 3.19 -8.00
C HIS A 54 1.37 3.26 -9.22
N ILE A 55 0.89 2.82 -10.40
CA ILE A 55 1.68 2.80 -11.64
C ILE A 55 2.00 4.22 -12.15
N ARG A 56 1.08 5.18 -11.96
CA ARG A 56 1.33 6.59 -12.34
C ARG A 56 2.50 7.19 -11.59
N ARG A 57 2.69 6.80 -10.32
CA ARG A 57 3.70 7.35 -9.41
C ARG A 57 5.07 6.68 -9.50
N TRP A 58 5.20 5.63 -10.32
CA TRP A 58 6.47 4.98 -10.57
C TRP A 58 7.57 5.98 -10.92
N SER A 59 8.67 5.84 -10.20
CA SER A 59 9.91 6.54 -10.48
C SER A 59 10.56 6.04 -11.78
N SER A 60 11.63 6.72 -12.20
CA SER A 60 12.50 6.21 -13.26
C SER A 60 13.10 4.84 -12.90
N PHE A 61 13.42 4.63 -11.62
CA PHE A 61 13.89 3.34 -11.12
C PHE A 61 12.81 2.26 -11.23
N ASP A 62 11.59 2.52 -10.74
CA ASP A 62 10.47 1.58 -10.81
C ASP A 62 10.19 1.16 -12.26
N LEU A 63 10.12 2.14 -13.16
CA LEU A 63 9.88 1.86 -14.58
C LEU A 63 10.97 0.95 -15.14
N ALA A 64 12.23 1.25 -14.88
CA ALA A 64 13.36 0.47 -15.40
C ALA A 64 13.41 -0.95 -14.81
N SER A 65 13.13 -1.11 -13.52
CA SER A 65 13.20 -2.41 -12.83
C SER A 65 12.02 -3.33 -13.19
N HIS A 66 10.81 -2.79 -13.38
CA HIS A 66 9.62 -3.57 -13.69
C HIS A 66 9.48 -3.90 -15.19
N THR A 67 10.25 -3.26 -16.08
CA THR A 67 10.15 -3.46 -17.54
C THR A 67 11.32 -4.25 -18.13
N VAL A 68 12.13 -4.93 -17.29
CA VAL A 68 13.25 -5.75 -17.76
C VAL A 68 12.74 -6.88 -18.66
N GLY A 69 13.17 -6.86 -19.92
CA GLY A 69 12.71 -7.84 -20.93
C GLY A 69 11.28 -7.62 -21.41
N ILE A 70 10.67 -6.48 -21.09
CA ILE A 70 9.32 -6.10 -21.51
C ILE A 70 9.41 -4.90 -22.46
N GLU A 71 8.88 -5.06 -23.67
CA GLU A 71 8.80 -3.97 -24.65
C GLU A 71 7.63 -3.04 -24.37
N GLY A 72 7.74 -1.74 -24.70
CA GLY A 72 6.62 -0.79 -24.61
C GLY A 72 6.47 -0.05 -23.27
N GLY A 73 7.47 -0.13 -22.38
CA GLY A 73 7.49 0.63 -21.12
C GLY A 73 6.31 0.29 -20.20
N LYS A 74 5.68 1.30 -19.58
CA LYS A 74 4.53 1.10 -18.67
C LYS A 74 3.40 0.30 -19.32
N GLN A 75 3.07 0.60 -20.57
CA GLN A 75 2.00 -0.10 -21.30
C GLN A 75 2.37 -1.57 -21.54
N GLY A 76 3.64 -1.84 -21.84
CA GLY A 76 4.19 -3.19 -21.90
C GLY A 76 4.04 -3.94 -20.60
N TYR A 77 4.42 -3.32 -19.48
CA TYR A 77 4.25 -3.90 -18.15
C TYR A 77 2.78 -4.20 -17.85
N LEU A 78 1.86 -3.28 -18.13
CA LEU A 78 0.43 -3.49 -17.87
C LEU A 78 -0.12 -4.70 -18.65
N GLN A 79 0.27 -4.84 -19.92
CA GLN A 79 -0.07 -6.03 -20.72
C GLN A 79 0.54 -7.31 -20.12
N PHE A 80 1.80 -7.25 -19.69
CA PHE A 80 2.48 -8.35 -19.05
C PHE A 80 1.79 -8.77 -17.74
N ALA A 81 1.46 -7.83 -16.86
CA ALA A 81 0.75 -8.05 -15.60
C ALA A 81 -0.62 -8.69 -15.84
N GLY A 82 -1.40 -8.18 -16.79
CA GLY A 82 -2.67 -8.80 -17.17
C GLY A 82 -2.52 -10.22 -17.70
N ALA A 83 -1.42 -10.55 -18.38
CA ALA A 83 -1.13 -11.90 -18.86
C ALA A 83 -0.69 -12.87 -17.74
N GLN A 84 -0.35 -12.37 -16.55
CA GLN A 84 0.01 -13.21 -15.41
C GLN A 84 -1.20 -13.73 -14.63
N THR A 85 -2.41 -13.23 -14.91
CA THR A 85 -3.61 -13.67 -14.20
C THR A 85 -3.99 -15.11 -14.57
N CYS A 86 -4.52 -15.83 -13.59
CA CYS A 86 -4.95 -17.21 -13.71
C CYS A 86 -6.37 -17.37 -13.18
N ASN A 87 -7.07 -18.42 -13.62
CA ASN A 87 -8.32 -18.83 -12.98
C ASN A 87 -8.04 -19.60 -11.69
N TRP A 88 -8.89 -19.35 -10.69
CA TRP A 88 -8.95 -20.14 -9.47
C TRP A 88 -9.48 -21.56 -9.74
N ASN A 89 -9.00 -22.54 -8.99
CA ASN A 89 -9.61 -23.87 -8.93
C ASN A 89 -10.39 -24.09 -7.62
N ASP A 90 -11.15 -25.18 -7.56
CA ASP A 90 -12.01 -25.50 -6.41
C ASP A 90 -11.22 -25.69 -5.10
N GLU A 91 -10.02 -26.28 -5.16
CA GLU A 91 -9.19 -26.51 -3.97
C GLU A 91 -8.63 -25.19 -3.40
N GLU A 92 -8.20 -24.27 -4.26
CA GLU A 92 -7.70 -22.95 -3.88
C GLU A 92 -8.81 -22.08 -3.28
N THR A 93 -9.99 -22.04 -3.93
CA THR A 93 -11.12 -21.28 -3.39
C THR A 93 -11.58 -21.85 -2.06
N ALA A 94 -11.64 -23.18 -1.90
CA ALA A 94 -11.95 -23.81 -0.62
C ALA A 94 -10.91 -23.49 0.46
N LEU A 95 -9.62 -23.48 0.13
CA LEU A 95 -8.56 -23.08 1.06
C LEU A 95 -8.73 -21.63 1.53
N LEU A 96 -8.94 -20.70 0.60
CA LEU A 96 -9.11 -19.27 0.92
C LEU A 96 -10.40 -19.00 1.68
N GLN A 97 -11.49 -19.69 1.35
CA GLN A 97 -12.74 -19.64 2.13
C GLN A 97 -12.55 -20.13 3.56
N LYS A 98 -11.81 -21.24 3.74
CA LYS A 98 -11.48 -21.75 5.07
C LYS A 98 -10.59 -20.76 5.84
N SER A 99 -9.59 -20.18 5.19
CA SER A 99 -8.73 -19.14 5.78
C SER A 99 -9.52 -17.91 6.22
N SER A 100 -10.42 -17.39 5.37
CA SER A 100 -11.28 -16.25 5.75
C SER A 100 -12.22 -16.61 6.90
N GLN A 101 -12.77 -17.82 6.92
CA GLN A 101 -13.61 -18.28 8.04
C GLN A 101 -12.83 -18.35 9.36
N SER A 102 -11.60 -18.86 9.35
CA SER A 102 -10.73 -18.89 10.54
C SER A 102 -10.40 -17.48 11.04
N ILE A 103 -10.10 -16.55 10.14
CA ILE A 103 -9.87 -15.15 10.49
C ILE A 103 -11.15 -14.52 11.09
N ASN A 104 -12.29 -14.69 10.43
CA ASN A 104 -13.57 -14.15 10.88
C ASN A 104 -14.00 -14.73 12.25
N GLN A 105 -13.63 -15.97 12.55
CA GLN A 105 -13.81 -16.55 13.88
C GLN A 105 -13.02 -15.77 14.94
N ILE A 106 -11.74 -15.48 14.70
CA ILE A 106 -10.92 -14.68 15.63
C ILE A 106 -11.49 -13.26 15.80
N ILE A 107 -11.90 -12.62 14.71
CA ILE A 107 -12.58 -11.31 14.74
C ILE A 107 -13.81 -11.37 15.65
N CYS A 108 -14.66 -12.38 15.48
CA CYS A 108 -15.87 -12.56 16.28
C CYS A 108 -15.56 -12.84 17.75
N GLU A 109 -14.64 -13.76 18.04
CA GLU A 109 -14.26 -14.16 19.40
C GLU A 109 -13.64 -13.01 20.20
N LYS A 110 -12.88 -12.14 19.52
CA LYS A 110 -12.26 -10.95 20.11
C LYS A 110 -13.13 -9.69 20.03
N GLU A 111 -14.33 -9.81 19.46
CA GLU A 111 -15.29 -8.71 19.25
C GLU A 111 -14.72 -7.53 18.46
N LEU A 112 -13.82 -7.79 17.50
CA LEU A 112 -13.16 -6.75 16.70
C LEU A 112 -14.13 -6.05 15.75
N LYS A 113 -13.99 -4.74 15.64
CA LYS A 113 -14.69 -3.78 14.77
C LYS A 113 -13.77 -3.32 13.67
N LEU A 114 -13.87 -4.00 12.53
CA LEU A 114 -12.99 -3.80 11.39
C LEU A 114 -13.80 -3.24 10.22
N PRO A 115 -13.42 -2.11 9.62
CA PRO A 115 -14.22 -1.50 8.55
C PRO A 115 -13.92 -2.15 7.19
N PHE A 116 -14.09 -3.47 7.04
CA PHE A 116 -13.90 -4.12 5.74
C PHE A 116 -14.98 -3.64 4.76
N PRO A 117 -14.66 -3.56 3.45
CA PRO A 117 -15.69 -3.45 2.41
C PRO A 117 -16.61 -4.68 2.44
N GLU A 118 -17.80 -4.57 1.83
CA GLU A 118 -18.74 -5.70 1.72
C GLU A 118 -18.09 -6.95 1.11
N GLU A 119 -17.18 -6.75 0.16
CA GLU A 119 -16.45 -7.81 -0.52
C GLU A 119 -14.97 -7.43 -0.64
N VAL A 120 -14.11 -8.43 -0.44
CA VAL A 120 -12.66 -8.34 -0.68
C VAL A 120 -12.35 -9.15 -1.94
N ARG A 121 -12.02 -8.45 -3.02
CA ARG A 121 -11.78 -9.07 -4.33
C ARG A 121 -10.41 -9.72 -4.38
N LEU A 122 -10.35 -10.99 -4.78
CA LEU A 122 -9.13 -11.80 -4.86
C LEU A 122 -8.82 -12.15 -6.31
N ILE A 123 -7.58 -11.86 -6.72
CA ILE A 123 -7.00 -12.19 -8.02
C ILE A 123 -5.92 -13.24 -7.81
N LYS A 124 -5.89 -14.25 -8.69
CA LYS A 124 -4.77 -15.19 -8.79
C LYS A 124 -3.81 -14.72 -9.89
N SER A 125 -2.53 -14.63 -9.58
CA SER A 125 -1.47 -14.27 -10.53
C SER A 125 -0.25 -15.17 -10.34
N THR A 126 0.56 -15.34 -11.38
CA THR A 126 1.92 -15.89 -11.20
C THR A 126 2.83 -14.97 -10.39
N ILE A 127 2.44 -13.69 -10.22
CA ILE A 127 3.15 -12.60 -9.53
C ILE A 127 4.52 -12.29 -10.15
N LYS A 128 4.78 -12.73 -11.40
CA LYS A 128 6.03 -12.38 -12.09
C LYS A 128 6.18 -10.87 -12.32
N GLU A 129 5.07 -10.15 -12.38
CA GLU A 129 5.00 -8.70 -12.49
C GLU A 129 5.54 -7.97 -11.23
N GLU A 130 5.42 -8.58 -10.05
CA GLU A 130 5.94 -8.06 -8.77
C GLU A 130 7.05 -8.97 -8.19
N GLY A 131 7.87 -9.55 -9.06
CA GLY A 131 9.09 -10.26 -8.63
C GLY A 131 8.87 -11.57 -7.86
N GLY A 132 7.66 -12.13 -7.86
CA GLY A 132 7.33 -13.40 -7.22
C GLY A 132 7.02 -13.33 -5.72
N ALA A 133 6.57 -12.18 -5.22
CA ALA A 133 6.01 -12.02 -3.88
C ALA A 133 4.85 -13.01 -3.59
N GLY A 134 4.50 -13.20 -2.31
CA GLY A 134 3.39 -14.08 -1.92
C GLY A 134 2.02 -13.48 -2.26
N GLY A 135 1.90 -12.17 -2.11
CA GLY A 135 0.73 -11.37 -2.44
C GLY A 135 1.10 -9.89 -2.49
N TYR A 136 0.14 -9.09 -2.94
CA TYR A 136 0.12 -7.64 -2.81
C TYR A 136 -1.30 -7.12 -2.96
N THR A 137 -1.56 -5.91 -2.47
CA THR A 137 -2.85 -5.26 -2.50
C THR A 137 -2.80 -3.98 -3.31
N ARG A 138 -3.69 -3.87 -4.29
CA ARG A 138 -3.77 -2.72 -5.20
C ARG A 138 -5.22 -2.28 -5.36
N ASP A 139 -5.45 -0.98 -5.21
CA ASP A 139 -6.81 -0.41 -5.16
C ASP A 139 -7.66 -1.13 -4.07
N THR A 140 -8.72 -1.84 -4.44
CA THR A 140 -9.54 -2.62 -3.49
C THR A 140 -9.51 -4.12 -3.74
N TYR A 141 -8.46 -4.62 -4.37
CA TYR A 141 -8.26 -6.04 -4.63
C TYR A 141 -6.91 -6.53 -4.13
N ILE A 142 -6.89 -7.79 -3.71
CA ILE A 142 -5.70 -8.52 -3.29
C ILE A 142 -5.29 -9.44 -4.45
N VAL A 143 -4.01 -9.44 -4.78
CA VAL A 143 -3.41 -10.36 -5.75
C VAL A 143 -2.61 -11.39 -4.97
N LEU A 144 -2.86 -12.67 -5.24
CA LEU A 144 -2.23 -13.80 -4.57
C LEU A 144 -1.54 -14.71 -5.57
N ILE A 145 -0.44 -15.31 -5.14
CA ILE A 145 0.39 -16.17 -5.98
C ILE A 145 -0.35 -17.46 -6.38
N ASP A 146 -0.07 -17.96 -7.58
CA ASP A 146 -0.76 -19.11 -8.20
C ASP A 146 -0.44 -20.49 -7.58
N ARG A 147 0.41 -20.53 -6.56
CA ARG A 147 0.93 -21.74 -5.92
C ARG A 147 0.62 -21.84 -4.43
N LEU A 148 -0.51 -21.28 -4.00
CA LEU A 148 -0.96 -21.33 -2.59
C LEU A 148 -1.00 -22.75 -2.00
N LEU A 149 -1.31 -23.76 -2.83
CA LEU A 149 -1.40 -25.16 -2.41
C LEU A 149 -0.04 -25.81 -2.10
N GLU A 150 1.07 -25.20 -2.52
CA GLU A 150 2.41 -25.69 -2.15
C GLU A 150 2.74 -25.39 -0.67
N HIS A 151 2.16 -24.33 -0.13
CA HIS A 151 2.39 -23.84 1.23
C HIS A 151 1.09 -23.39 1.93
N PRO A 152 0.10 -24.28 2.06
CA PRO A 152 -1.22 -23.94 2.60
C PRO A 152 -1.17 -23.42 4.04
N GLU A 153 -0.13 -23.76 4.80
CA GLU A 153 0.11 -23.32 6.18
C GLU A 153 0.29 -21.80 6.32
N TYR A 154 0.75 -21.11 5.26
CA TYR A 154 0.98 -19.66 5.30
C TYR A 154 -0.19 -18.83 4.75
N VAL A 155 -1.14 -19.47 4.05
CA VAL A 155 -2.21 -18.77 3.32
C VAL A 155 -3.11 -17.94 4.22
N THR A 156 -3.45 -18.45 5.41
CA THR A 156 -4.29 -17.69 6.35
C THR A 156 -3.57 -16.43 6.85
N LYS A 157 -2.26 -16.52 7.14
CA LYS A 157 -1.47 -15.36 7.55
C LYS A 157 -1.33 -14.35 6.41
N LEU A 158 -1.05 -14.83 5.20
CA LEU A 158 -0.96 -14.01 4.00
C LEU A 158 -2.28 -13.26 3.74
N LEU A 159 -3.42 -13.95 3.75
CA LEU A 159 -4.72 -13.32 3.55
C LEU A 159 -5.01 -12.24 4.60
N ALA A 160 -4.67 -12.49 5.88
CA ALA A 160 -4.84 -11.50 6.93
C ALA A 160 -3.91 -10.28 6.76
N HIS A 161 -2.67 -10.51 6.31
CA HIS A 161 -1.70 -9.47 5.99
C HIS A 161 -2.24 -8.56 4.88
N GLU A 162 -2.61 -9.13 3.73
CA GLU A 162 -3.16 -8.36 2.59
C GLU A 162 -4.48 -7.65 2.92
N ALA A 163 -5.32 -8.28 3.74
CA ALA A 163 -6.57 -7.66 4.19
C ALA A 163 -6.33 -6.38 5.03
N PHE A 164 -5.18 -6.24 5.69
CA PHE A 164 -4.80 -5.01 6.38
C PHE A 164 -4.69 -3.84 5.40
N HIS A 165 -4.02 -4.03 4.26
CA HIS A 165 -3.85 -3.01 3.24
C HIS A 165 -5.19 -2.56 2.63
N VAL A 166 -6.14 -3.48 2.51
CA VAL A 166 -7.52 -3.14 2.12
C VAL A 166 -8.15 -2.19 3.16
N LEU A 167 -8.01 -2.48 4.46
CA LEU A 167 -8.58 -1.63 5.52
C LEU A 167 -7.95 -0.24 5.54
N THR A 168 -6.61 -0.15 5.54
CA THR A 168 -5.90 1.12 5.62
C THR A 168 -6.14 2.00 4.39
N ARG A 169 -6.39 1.38 3.23
CA ARG A 169 -6.73 2.11 1.99
C ARG A 169 -8.15 2.65 1.96
N ASN A 170 -9.10 1.90 2.51
CA ASN A 170 -10.52 2.28 2.46
C ASN A 170 -10.96 3.10 3.68
N ASN A 171 -10.16 3.15 4.76
CA ASN A 171 -10.52 3.86 5.97
C ASN A 171 -9.34 4.68 6.56
N PRO A 172 -9.26 6.00 6.25
CA PRO A 172 -8.19 6.86 6.76
C PRO A 172 -8.11 6.96 8.28
N ASP A 173 -9.24 6.88 8.98
CA ASP A 173 -9.28 6.92 10.45
C ASP A 173 -8.70 5.64 11.04
N PHE A 174 -9.04 4.48 10.47
CA PHE A 174 -8.43 3.19 10.82
C PHE A 174 -6.93 3.22 10.58
N ARG A 175 -6.49 3.66 9.38
CA ARG A 175 -5.06 3.83 9.06
C ARG A 175 -4.35 4.69 10.09
N LYS A 176 -4.89 5.87 10.40
CA LYS A 176 -4.32 6.78 11.41
C LYS A 176 -4.24 6.11 12.79
N LYS A 177 -5.29 5.38 13.20
CA LYS A 177 -5.34 4.64 14.47
C LYS A 177 -4.24 3.57 14.51
N MET A 178 -4.09 2.77 13.45
CA MET A 178 -3.08 1.71 13.36
C MET A 178 -1.66 2.27 13.37
N TYR A 179 -1.37 3.28 12.54
CA TYR A 179 -0.04 3.90 12.48
C TYR A 179 0.40 4.50 13.82
N SER A 180 -0.54 5.01 14.61
CA SER A 180 -0.25 5.57 15.93
C SER A 180 0.29 4.54 16.93
N ILE A 181 0.00 3.24 16.74
CA ILE A 181 0.45 2.15 17.62
C ILE A 181 1.98 2.06 17.67
N ILE A 182 2.62 2.24 16.51
CA ILE A 182 4.08 2.27 16.34
C ILE A 182 4.63 3.70 16.33
N GLY A 183 3.84 4.68 16.77
CA GLY A 183 4.25 6.06 16.95
C GLY A 183 4.34 6.89 15.67
N PHE A 184 3.74 6.43 14.58
CA PHE A 184 3.60 7.21 13.35
C PHE A 184 2.36 8.10 13.38
N ASN A 185 2.45 9.22 12.69
CA ASN A 185 1.37 10.18 12.49
C ASN A 185 1.13 10.36 10.99
N ILE A 186 -0.11 10.66 10.60
CA ILE A 186 -0.49 10.92 9.21
C ILE A 186 -0.62 12.43 8.99
N LEU A 187 0.07 12.95 7.99
CA LEU A 187 0.02 14.34 7.54
C LEU A 187 -1.24 14.61 6.70
N PRO A 188 -1.71 15.87 6.62
CA PRO A 188 -2.88 16.22 5.81
C PRO A 188 -2.65 16.09 4.30
N LYS A 189 -1.39 16.05 3.84
CA LYS A 189 -1.00 15.82 2.45
C LYS A 189 0.32 15.05 2.39
N GLU A 190 0.62 14.50 1.22
CA GLU A 190 1.88 13.81 0.97
C GLU A 190 3.08 14.75 1.08
N ILE A 191 4.21 14.16 1.44
CA ILE A 191 5.48 14.84 1.58
C ILE A 191 6.02 15.14 0.19
N GLU A 192 6.40 16.41 -0.02
CA GLU A 192 7.10 16.84 -1.21
C GLU A 192 8.59 16.50 -1.06
N PHE A 193 9.05 15.52 -1.86
CA PHE A 193 10.46 15.14 -1.96
C PHE A 193 11.17 15.85 -3.12
N PRO A 194 12.49 16.06 -3.07
CA PRO A 194 13.26 16.55 -4.21
C PRO A 194 13.28 15.50 -5.34
N GLU A 195 13.32 15.98 -6.59
CA GLU A 195 13.29 15.13 -7.79
C GLU A 195 14.40 14.07 -7.78
N GLU A 196 15.59 14.41 -7.28
CA GLU A 196 16.73 13.50 -7.16
C GLU A 196 16.45 12.25 -6.32
N LEU A 197 15.59 12.35 -5.30
CA LEU A 197 15.15 11.19 -4.53
C LEU A 197 13.95 10.51 -5.20
N LYS A 198 12.99 11.29 -5.71
CA LYS A 198 11.79 10.75 -6.37
C LYS A 198 12.12 9.81 -7.52
N GLU A 199 13.11 10.15 -8.35
CA GLU A 199 13.55 9.32 -9.47
C GLU A 199 14.13 7.96 -9.06
N ARG A 200 14.50 7.81 -7.78
CA ARG A 200 15.09 6.59 -7.21
C ARG A 200 14.19 5.90 -6.18
N PHE A 201 12.95 6.36 -6.00
CA PHE A 201 12.00 5.64 -5.17
C PHE A 201 11.78 4.24 -5.70
N ILE A 202 11.61 3.33 -4.76
CA ILE A 202 11.18 1.97 -5.01
C ILE A 202 9.77 1.91 -4.45
N SER A 203 8.79 1.80 -5.33
CA SER A 203 7.39 1.73 -4.96
C SER A 203 7.06 0.37 -4.32
N ASN A 204 6.10 0.40 -3.39
CA ASN A 204 5.45 -0.78 -2.85
C ASN A 204 3.95 -0.69 -3.21
N PRO A 205 3.35 -1.68 -3.90
CA PRO A 205 1.92 -1.67 -4.23
C PRO A 205 1.00 -1.50 -3.01
N ASP A 206 1.41 -2.03 -1.85
CA ASP A 206 0.67 -1.99 -0.60
C ASP A 206 0.67 -0.61 0.07
N VAL A 207 1.67 0.22 -0.24
CA VAL A 207 1.80 1.56 0.34
C VAL A 207 1.08 2.58 -0.53
N ILE A 208 0.05 3.20 0.04
CA ILE A 208 -0.86 4.09 -0.70
C ILE A 208 -0.23 5.47 -0.94
N ARG A 209 0.48 6.02 0.05
CA ARG A 209 0.91 7.43 0.10
C ARG A 209 2.13 7.62 1.00
N HIS A 210 3.01 8.54 0.62
CA HIS A 210 4.11 9.01 1.48
C HIS A 210 3.67 10.21 2.32
N ASP A 211 2.78 10.00 3.28
CA ASP A 211 2.21 11.02 4.16
C ASP A 211 2.38 10.70 5.66
N SER A 212 3.07 9.61 6.01
CA SER A 212 3.29 9.21 7.39
C SER A 212 4.68 9.57 7.89
N TYR A 213 4.79 9.95 9.18
CA TYR A 213 6.08 10.22 9.82
C TYR A 213 6.10 9.79 11.29
N ALA A 214 7.29 9.53 11.83
CA ALA A 214 7.54 9.34 13.26
C ALA A 214 8.80 10.10 13.70
N THR A 215 8.89 10.42 14.99
CA THR A 215 10.05 11.14 15.55
C THR A 215 11.13 10.16 16.02
N PHE A 216 12.30 10.18 15.38
CA PHE A 216 13.44 9.32 15.72
C PHE A 216 14.56 10.10 16.39
N THR A 217 15.38 9.42 17.18
CA THR A 217 16.62 9.96 17.75
C THR A 217 17.79 9.60 16.84
N ILE A 218 18.26 10.57 16.08
CA ILE A 218 19.35 10.41 15.11
C ILE A 218 20.49 11.33 15.53
N ASN A 219 21.66 10.75 15.80
CA ASN A 219 22.85 11.47 16.29
C ASN A 219 22.56 12.33 17.55
N GLY A 220 21.71 11.84 18.45
CA GLY A 220 21.32 12.53 19.68
C GLY A 220 20.23 13.60 19.52
N GLU A 221 19.78 13.88 18.30
CA GLU A 221 18.74 14.85 18.01
C GLU A 221 17.42 14.17 17.63
N LYS A 222 16.30 14.73 18.10
CA LYS A 222 14.97 14.29 17.68
C LYS A 222 14.65 14.87 16.29
N LYS A 223 14.31 14.00 15.34
CA LYS A 223 13.95 14.36 13.96
C LYS A 223 12.63 13.69 13.59
N ASP A 224 11.68 14.46 13.07
CA ASP A 224 10.47 13.93 12.44
C ASP A 224 10.86 13.39 11.07
N CYS A 225 10.74 12.08 10.84
CA CYS A 225 11.15 11.43 9.60
C CYS A 225 10.02 10.61 8.99
N CYS A 226 9.98 10.60 7.66
CA CYS A 226 9.23 9.65 6.86
C CYS A 226 10.12 8.45 6.50
N MET A 227 9.54 7.26 6.45
CA MET A 227 10.21 6.08 5.90
C MET A 227 10.03 6.05 4.39
N VAL A 228 11.09 5.68 3.67
CA VAL A 228 11.06 5.50 2.22
C VAL A 228 11.87 4.27 1.83
N ILE A 229 11.46 3.60 0.76
CA ILE A 229 12.28 2.62 0.06
C ILE A 229 12.86 3.31 -1.17
N TYR A 230 14.18 3.22 -1.33
CA TYR A 230 14.86 3.89 -2.43
C TYR A 230 16.11 3.14 -2.87
N SER A 231 16.61 3.49 -4.04
CA SER A 231 17.91 3.07 -4.50
C SER A 231 18.96 4.15 -4.32
N THR A 232 20.18 3.74 -3.95
CA THR A 232 21.35 4.63 -3.91
C THR A 232 21.98 4.87 -5.28
N LYS A 233 21.56 4.12 -6.31
CA LYS A 233 22.05 4.22 -7.69
C LYS A 233 20.95 3.95 -8.72
N PRO A 234 21.11 4.36 -9.99
CA PRO A 234 20.19 3.98 -11.06
C PRO A 234 20.10 2.45 -11.22
N TYR A 235 19.00 1.97 -11.78
CA TYR A 235 18.86 0.56 -12.12
C TYR A 235 19.75 0.22 -13.33
N GLU A 236 20.68 -0.73 -13.16
CA GLU A 236 21.64 -1.15 -14.19
C GLU A 236 21.47 -2.64 -14.57
N GLY A 237 20.32 -3.23 -14.24
CA GLY A 237 20.05 -4.65 -14.39
C GLY A 237 20.33 -5.46 -13.13
N GLY A 238 20.06 -6.76 -13.21
CA GLY A 238 20.24 -7.70 -12.10
C GLY A 238 19.07 -7.74 -11.12
N SER A 239 19.30 -8.35 -9.96
CA SER A 239 18.25 -8.57 -8.96
C SER A 239 17.84 -7.25 -8.31
N PHE A 240 16.53 -6.98 -8.31
CA PHE A 240 15.91 -5.83 -7.65
C PHE A 240 16.34 -5.67 -6.19
N PHE A 241 16.45 -6.78 -5.43
CA PHE A 241 16.83 -6.77 -4.02
C PHE A 241 18.21 -6.14 -3.75
N GLN A 242 19.10 -6.08 -4.73
CA GLN A 242 20.41 -5.45 -4.59
C GLN A 242 20.33 -3.92 -4.48
N TYR A 243 19.18 -3.34 -4.82
CA TYR A 243 18.96 -1.90 -4.85
C TYR A 243 18.14 -1.40 -3.66
N LEU A 244 17.54 -2.31 -2.89
CA LEU A 244 16.62 -1.98 -1.80
C LEU A 244 17.37 -1.34 -0.63
N ASN A 245 17.06 -0.08 -0.35
CA ASN A 245 17.49 0.61 0.86
C ASN A 245 16.27 1.18 1.57
N ILE A 246 16.26 1.06 2.90
CA ILE A 246 15.24 1.66 3.77
C ILE A 246 15.84 2.91 4.40
N GLY A 247 15.21 4.05 4.16
CA GLY A 247 15.69 5.36 4.59
C GLY A 247 14.73 6.08 5.51
N LEU A 248 15.28 6.88 6.42
CA LEU A 248 14.57 7.87 7.22
C LEU A 248 14.87 9.25 6.66
N VAL A 249 13.88 9.86 5.99
CA VAL A 249 13.97 11.20 5.42
C VAL A 249 13.39 12.20 6.41
N PRO A 250 14.19 13.10 7.00
CA PRO A 250 13.65 14.14 7.87
C PRO A 250 12.72 15.05 7.09
N ILE A 251 11.67 15.54 7.75
CA ILE A 251 10.66 16.41 7.15
C ILE A 251 10.40 17.65 8.00
N ASP A 252 9.91 18.70 7.35
CA ASP A 252 9.16 19.75 8.02
C ASP A 252 7.67 19.43 7.91
N LYS A 253 7.07 18.99 9.03
CA LYS A 253 5.64 18.63 9.10
C LYS A 253 4.69 19.80 8.84
N ASN A 254 5.13 21.05 9.02
CA ASN A 254 4.28 22.22 8.78
C ASN A 254 4.14 22.51 7.29
N THR A 255 5.21 22.32 6.53
CA THR A 255 5.22 22.51 5.07
C THR A 255 4.97 21.22 4.29
N CYS A 256 5.07 20.06 4.97
CA CYS A 256 5.07 18.71 4.41
C CYS A 256 6.14 18.57 3.32
N LYS A 257 7.38 18.99 3.62
CA LYS A 257 8.53 18.91 2.71
C LYS A 257 9.65 18.11 3.33
N ALA A 258 10.36 17.35 2.51
CA ALA A 258 11.62 16.74 2.92
C ALA A 258 12.66 17.82 3.24
N ILE A 259 13.50 17.56 4.25
CA ILE A 259 14.66 18.40 4.55
C ILE A 259 15.76 18.10 3.53
N GLU A 260 16.26 19.16 2.91
CA GLU A 260 17.30 19.09 1.90
C GLU A 260 18.62 19.67 2.39
N LYS A 261 19.73 19.15 1.85
CA LYS A 261 21.07 19.73 1.97
C LYS A 261 21.70 19.76 0.58
N GLU A 262 22.12 20.94 0.15
CA GLU A 262 22.75 21.14 -1.18
C GLU A 262 21.88 20.64 -2.34
N GLY A 263 20.56 20.81 -2.24
CA GLY A 263 19.58 20.40 -3.27
C GLY A 263 19.32 18.89 -3.34
N LYS A 264 19.76 18.12 -2.34
CA LYS A 264 19.50 16.68 -2.22
C LYS A 264 18.76 16.37 -0.93
N ALA A 265 17.93 15.33 -0.94
CA ALA A 265 17.28 14.86 0.28
C ALA A 265 18.32 14.40 1.31
N VAL A 266 18.12 14.77 2.57
CA VAL A 266 18.83 14.11 3.67
C VAL A 266 18.16 12.77 3.91
N VAL A 267 18.94 11.68 3.89
CA VAL A 267 18.44 10.32 4.15
C VAL A 267 19.36 9.66 5.17
N TYR A 268 18.77 9.18 6.26
CA TYR A 268 19.48 8.39 7.27
C TYR A 268 19.14 6.91 7.13
N SER A 269 20.08 6.03 7.43
CA SER A 269 19.79 4.61 7.63
C SER A 269 18.93 4.42 8.88
N ILE A 270 18.04 3.43 8.88
CA ILE A 270 17.30 3.02 10.08
C ILE A 270 18.22 2.70 11.27
N ASN A 271 19.46 2.28 11.02
CA ASN A 271 20.44 1.96 12.06
C ASN A 271 21.02 3.22 12.74
N GLU A 272 20.87 4.40 12.13
CA GLU A 272 21.28 5.67 12.73
C GLU A 272 20.23 6.19 13.72
N ALA A 273 19.01 5.66 13.69
CA ALA A 273 17.96 5.94 14.66
C ALA A 273 18.06 4.98 15.85
N SER A 274 18.56 5.48 16.98
CA SER A 274 18.81 4.64 18.16
C SER A 274 17.55 4.06 18.80
N ASP A 275 16.39 4.67 18.54
CA ASP A 275 15.07 4.29 19.06
C ASP A 275 14.16 3.68 17.98
N PHE A 276 14.70 3.26 16.82
CA PHE A 276 13.91 2.70 15.73
C PHE A 276 13.08 1.48 16.16
N TYR A 277 13.73 0.43 16.69
CA TYR A 277 13.07 -0.80 17.12
C TYR A 277 12.22 -0.64 18.38
N ASP A 278 12.46 0.40 19.17
CA ASP A 278 11.62 0.71 20.33
C ASP A 278 10.25 1.23 19.89
N ARG A 279 10.14 1.77 18.67
CA ARG A 279 8.89 2.19 18.04
C ARG A 279 8.24 1.07 17.23
N MET A 280 9.00 0.47 16.32
CA MET A 280 8.48 -0.54 15.39
C MET A 280 8.12 -1.87 16.06
N GLY A 281 8.66 -2.12 17.26
CA GLY A 281 8.61 -3.44 17.88
C GLY A 281 9.56 -4.42 17.18
N ARG A 282 9.50 -5.68 17.62
CA ARG A 282 10.43 -6.74 17.19
C ARG A 282 9.74 -8.03 16.73
N ASN A 283 8.45 -7.97 16.41
CA ASN A 283 7.66 -9.14 15.98
C ASN A 283 7.92 -9.57 14.52
N THR A 284 8.44 -8.67 13.68
CA THR A 284 8.78 -8.97 12.28
C THR A 284 10.14 -8.37 11.91
N GLN A 285 10.76 -8.96 10.90
CA GLN A 285 11.95 -8.41 10.22
C GLN A 285 11.58 -7.71 8.90
N TYR A 286 10.31 -7.75 8.49
CA TYR A 286 9.80 -7.11 7.29
C TYR A 286 9.51 -5.62 7.57
N ILE A 287 10.59 -4.86 7.72
CA ILE A 287 10.58 -3.47 8.21
C ILE A 287 10.71 -2.43 7.08
N ILE A 288 10.30 -2.79 5.86
CA ILE A 288 10.49 -1.95 4.67
C ILE A 288 9.61 -0.69 4.68
N ASP A 289 8.46 -0.74 5.36
CA ASP A 289 7.52 0.38 5.54
C ASP A 289 6.73 0.19 6.86
N PRO A 290 6.27 1.27 7.55
CA PRO A 290 5.34 1.13 8.68
C PRO A 290 4.05 0.37 8.34
N GLU A 291 3.53 0.50 7.11
CA GLU A 291 2.36 -0.25 6.61
C GLU A 291 2.60 -1.76 6.74
N GLU A 292 3.78 -2.21 6.30
CA GLU A 292 4.18 -3.63 6.28
C GLU A 292 4.41 -4.20 7.67
N VAL A 293 5.05 -3.41 8.54
CA VAL A 293 5.22 -3.80 9.95
C VAL A 293 3.85 -3.98 10.62
N LEU A 294 2.89 -3.10 10.33
CA LEU A 294 1.55 -3.20 10.89
C LEU A 294 0.77 -4.35 10.27
N ALA A 295 0.85 -4.57 8.97
CA ALA A 295 0.21 -5.69 8.28
C ALA A 295 0.67 -7.05 8.83
N ASP A 296 1.98 -7.19 9.08
CA ASP A 296 2.53 -8.38 9.70
C ASP A 296 2.03 -8.59 11.13
N ASN A 297 2.01 -7.53 11.96
CA ASN A 297 1.44 -7.62 13.30
C ASN A 297 -0.06 -7.92 13.29
N PHE A 298 -0.81 -7.34 12.34
CA PHE A 298 -2.23 -7.57 12.17
C PHE A 298 -2.51 -9.02 11.77
N SER A 299 -1.68 -9.59 10.89
CA SER A 299 -1.79 -11.00 10.55
C SER A 299 -1.58 -11.91 11.77
N LEU A 300 -0.64 -11.60 12.67
CA LEU A 300 -0.42 -12.36 13.91
C LEU A 300 -1.63 -12.28 14.84
N LEU A 301 -2.27 -11.12 14.94
CA LEU A 301 -3.50 -10.93 15.71
C LEU A 301 -4.63 -11.81 15.14
N LEU A 302 -4.86 -11.73 13.83
CA LEU A 302 -5.98 -12.41 13.17
C LEU A 302 -5.79 -13.91 12.94
N THR A 303 -4.58 -14.43 13.13
CA THR A 303 -4.32 -15.88 13.18
C THR A 303 -4.21 -16.44 14.60
N GLY A 304 -4.34 -15.59 15.63
CA GLY A 304 -4.17 -16.00 17.02
C GLY A 304 -2.72 -16.37 17.40
N MET A 305 -1.74 -16.05 16.54
CA MET A 305 -0.31 -16.36 16.74
C MET A 305 0.36 -15.30 17.63
N THR A 306 -0.14 -15.16 18.86
CA THR A 306 0.25 -14.06 19.75
C THR A 306 1.14 -14.48 20.93
N GLU A 307 1.30 -15.78 21.15
CA GLU A 307 2.14 -16.32 22.22
C GLU A 307 3.64 -16.18 21.90
N GLY A 308 4.44 -15.81 22.91
CA GLY A 308 5.91 -15.78 22.81
C GLY A 308 6.48 -14.68 21.89
N LEU A 309 5.65 -13.74 21.43
CA LEU A 309 6.09 -12.64 20.59
C LEU A 309 7.10 -11.73 21.32
N PRO A 310 8.15 -11.21 20.66
CA PRO A 310 9.12 -10.30 21.27
C PRO A 310 8.55 -8.95 21.73
N SER A 311 7.50 -8.46 21.03
CA SER A 311 6.81 -7.19 21.27
C SER A 311 5.29 -7.41 21.37
N PRO A 312 4.81 -8.17 22.39
CA PRO A 312 3.39 -8.48 22.52
C PRO A 312 2.52 -7.23 22.73
N GLU A 313 3.09 -6.14 23.24
CA GLU A 313 2.43 -4.85 23.43
C GLU A 313 1.91 -4.23 22.13
N VAL A 314 2.55 -4.51 20.99
CA VAL A 314 2.09 -4.02 19.67
C VAL A 314 0.76 -4.68 19.31
N ILE A 315 0.66 -6.00 19.50
CA ILE A 315 -0.55 -6.77 19.25
C ILE A 315 -1.67 -6.37 20.22
N GLN A 316 -1.35 -6.19 21.51
CA GLN A 316 -2.33 -5.78 22.51
C GLN A 316 -2.94 -4.40 22.19
N LYS A 317 -2.10 -3.43 21.82
CA LYS A 317 -2.57 -2.11 21.40
C LYS A 317 -3.41 -2.17 20.11
N MET A 318 -3.04 -3.05 19.18
CA MET A 318 -3.78 -3.26 17.95
C MET A 318 -5.14 -3.89 18.20
N GLU A 319 -5.23 -4.92 19.02
CA GLU A 319 -6.48 -5.53 19.45
C GLU A 319 -7.40 -4.49 20.12
N GLU A 320 -6.87 -3.70 21.05
CA GLU A 320 -7.64 -2.63 21.70
C GLU A 320 -8.05 -1.54 20.71
N ALA A 321 -7.19 -1.22 19.75
CA ALA A 321 -7.51 -0.29 18.69
C ALA A 321 -8.52 -0.86 17.67
N CYS A 322 -8.83 -2.14 17.72
CA CYS A 322 -9.85 -2.76 16.90
C CYS A 322 -11.14 -3.04 17.68
N LYS A 323 -11.27 -2.64 18.94
CA LYS A 323 -12.55 -2.62 19.66
C LYS A 323 -13.28 -1.29 19.46
#